data_AF-A0A2H1KKB2-F1
#
_entry.id   AF-A0A2H1KKB2-F1
#
_cell.length_a   1.000
_cell.length_b   1.000
_cell.length_c   1.000
_cell.angle_alpha   90.00
_cell.angle_beta   90.00
_cell.angle_gamma   90.00
#
_symmetry.space_group_name_H-M   'P 1'
#
loop_
_entity.id
_entity.type
_entity.pdbx_description
1 polymer ?
#
loop_
_entity_poly.entity_id
_entity_poly.type
_entity_poly.pdbx_seq_one_letter_code
_entity_poly.pdbx_strand_id
1 'polypeptide(L)'
;MTDTAREEILGRINQALGRRGGGEYVSSASGTVPTGSPAEAAGSRTGAGHGAEDTSDDAGSTTPAAGGGMVNQSADYLRTGTHSGEDLIELLVDRLEDYKANVHRVTGDPAATIAGLLETGSNIVVPRGLDEAWLQEFSGEISVDTPGQELSVPELDTQAAVVTASAVAIAQTGTIVLDGSPECGRRAITLVPDHHVCVVRVADIVDIVPEGIARLTPEAALTFISGPSATSDIELKRVEGVHGPRTLDVVIVEE
;
A
#
# COMPACT_ATOMS: atom_id res chain seq x y z
N MET A 1 -13.80 -26.91 -23.31
CA MET A 1 -12.51 -27.59 -23.09
C MET A 1 -12.83 -29.06 -22.83
N THR A 2 -12.30 -29.96 -23.66
CA THR A 2 -12.56 -31.40 -23.55
C THR A 2 -12.04 -31.93 -22.22
N ASP A 3 -12.79 -32.84 -21.58
CA ASP A 3 -12.51 -33.41 -20.24
C ASP A 3 -11.06 -33.93 -20.09
N THR A 4 -10.45 -34.31 -21.21
CA THR A 4 -9.06 -34.79 -21.31
C THR A 4 -8.02 -33.77 -20.81
N ALA A 5 -8.21 -32.48 -21.09
CA ALA A 5 -7.26 -31.43 -20.69
C ALA A 5 -7.30 -31.16 -19.18
N ARG A 6 -8.50 -31.30 -18.58
CA ARG A 6 -8.69 -31.14 -17.13
C ARG A 6 -8.05 -32.31 -16.37
N GLU A 7 -8.20 -33.53 -16.86
CA GLU A 7 -7.61 -34.72 -16.26
C GLU A 7 -6.08 -34.72 -16.34
N GLU A 8 -5.50 -34.22 -17.43
CA GLU A 8 -4.06 -34.12 -17.60
C GLU A 8 -3.43 -33.13 -16.61
N ILE A 9 -4.08 -31.97 -16.41
CA ILE A 9 -3.65 -30.95 -15.44
C ILE A 9 -3.74 -31.49 -14.01
N LEU A 10 -4.85 -32.15 -13.66
CA LEU A 10 -5.03 -32.74 -12.34
C LEU A 10 -4.06 -33.90 -12.07
N GLY A 11 -3.71 -34.67 -13.10
CA GLY A 11 -2.68 -35.71 -13.02
C GLY A 11 -1.31 -35.14 -12.66
N ARG A 12 -0.90 -34.04 -13.32
CA ARG A 12 0.38 -33.36 -13.05
C ARG A 12 0.43 -32.74 -11.67
N ILE A 13 -0.68 -32.14 -11.21
CA ILE A 13 -0.80 -31.57 -9.86
C ILE A 13 -0.66 -32.66 -8.80
N ASN A 14 -1.36 -33.79 -8.95
CA ASN A 14 -1.29 -34.89 -7.99
C ASN A 14 0.07 -35.59 -7.97
N GLN A 15 0.78 -35.64 -9.10
CA GLN A 15 2.14 -36.17 -9.19
C GLN A 15 3.14 -35.24 -8.49
N ALA A 16 2.98 -33.91 -8.64
CA ALA A 16 3.80 -32.91 -7.97
C ALA A 16 3.55 -32.85 -6.45
N LEU A 17 2.32 -33.12 -6.02
CA LEU A 17 1.91 -33.07 -4.62
C LEU A 17 2.10 -34.38 -3.86
N GLY A 18 2.78 -35.37 -4.44
CA GLY A 18 3.32 -36.56 -3.78
C GLY A 18 2.55 -37.00 -2.54
N ARG A 19 1.42 -37.69 -2.72
CA ARG A 19 0.55 -38.19 -1.64
C ARG A 19 1.33 -38.65 -0.40
N ARG A 20 1.34 -37.84 0.66
CA ARG A 20 1.08 -38.34 2.01
C ARG A 20 -0.40 -38.08 2.27
N GLY A 21 -1.14 -39.17 2.39
CA GLY A 21 -2.58 -39.13 2.62
C GLY A 21 -2.94 -38.59 4.00
N GLY A 22 -4.18 -38.06 4.07
CA GLY A 22 -5.00 -38.01 5.28
C GLY A 22 -4.50 -37.13 6.43
N GLY A 23 -5.04 -35.93 6.56
CA GLY A 23 -4.96 -35.14 7.78
C GLY A 23 -6.09 -34.10 7.82
N GLU A 24 -6.98 -34.23 8.79
CA GLU A 24 -8.07 -33.29 9.07
C GLU A 24 -7.52 -31.89 9.40
N TYR A 25 -8.27 -30.86 9.00
CA TYR A 25 -7.98 -29.48 9.32
C TYR A 25 -8.43 -29.21 10.77
N VAL A 26 -7.47 -29.10 11.70
CA VAL A 26 -7.76 -28.68 13.08
C VAL A 26 -7.72 -27.15 13.14
N SER A 27 -8.89 -26.55 13.36
CA SER A 27 -9.05 -25.14 13.70
C SER A 27 -8.58 -24.88 15.13
N SER A 28 -7.65 -23.96 15.34
CA SER A 28 -7.30 -23.46 16.67
C SER A 28 -7.88 -22.06 16.88
N ALA A 29 -8.96 -22.00 17.67
CA ALA A 29 -9.47 -20.77 18.26
C ALA A 29 -9.00 -20.62 19.71
N SER A 30 -8.78 -19.37 20.09
CA SER A 30 -8.69 -18.78 21.44
C SER A 30 -7.43 -19.07 22.28
N GLY A 31 -6.64 -18.01 22.49
CA GLY A 31 -5.63 -17.90 23.54
C GLY A 31 -5.63 -16.48 24.10
N THR A 32 -6.02 -16.34 25.36
CA THR A 32 -6.20 -15.09 26.11
C THR A 32 -4.86 -14.40 26.41
N VAL A 33 -4.78 -13.07 26.28
CA VAL A 33 -3.60 -12.25 26.62
C VAL A 33 -3.66 -11.84 28.10
N PRO A 34 -2.62 -12.05 28.92
CA PRO A 34 -2.54 -11.45 30.25
C PRO A 34 -1.82 -10.09 30.19
N THR A 35 -2.42 -9.10 30.85
CA THR A 35 -1.88 -7.75 31.08
C THR A 35 -0.89 -7.74 32.23
N GLY A 36 0.26 -7.08 32.06
CA GLY A 36 1.16 -6.75 33.17
C GLY A 36 2.24 -5.74 32.75
N SER A 37 2.16 -4.52 33.26
CA SER A 37 3.24 -3.51 33.23
C SER A 37 4.39 -3.92 34.16
N PRO A 38 5.60 -3.38 33.95
CA PRO A 38 6.46 -3.10 35.08
C PRO A 38 7.04 -1.68 35.08
N ALA A 39 6.91 -1.04 36.24
CA ALA A 39 7.75 0.05 36.71
C ALA A 39 9.01 -0.50 37.39
N GLU A 40 10.07 0.32 37.32
CA GLU A 40 11.27 0.46 38.16
C GLU A 40 11.60 -0.59 39.25
N ALA A 41 12.87 -1.03 39.28
CA ALA A 41 13.73 -0.89 40.46
C ALA A 41 15.19 -1.30 40.16
N ALA A 42 16.11 -0.41 40.52
CA ALA A 42 17.54 -0.61 40.58
C ALA A 42 17.95 -1.50 41.78
N GLY A 43 19.08 -2.21 41.66
CA GLY A 43 19.65 -3.00 42.75
C GLY A 43 21.07 -3.49 42.46
N SER A 44 22.04 -2.63 42.78
CA SER A 44 23.48 -2.93 42.86
C SER A 44 23.78 -4.14 43.73
N ARG A 45 24.74 -4.99 43.31
CA ARG A 45 25.63 -5.72 44.24
C ARG A 45 26.97 -6.09 43.59
N THR A 46 28.02 -5.58 44.22
CA THR A 46 29.46 -5.82 44.05
C THR A 46 29.91 -7.16 44.64
N GLY A 47 30.99 -7.75 44.13
CA GLY A 47 31.75 -8.77 44.86
C GLY A 47 32.80 -9.49 43.99
N ALA A 48 34.07 -9.34 44.35
CA ALA A 48 35.26 -9.83 43.65
C ALA A 48 35.79 -11.17 44.21
N GLY A 49 36.63 -11.88 43.41
CA GLY A 49 37.77 -12.66 43.93
C GLY A 49 38.02 -14.07 43.34
N HIS A 50 39.19 -14.23 42.68
CA HIS A 50 40.20 -15.34 42.70
C HIS A 50 39.73 -16.82 42.76
N GLY A 51 40.30 -17.85 42.09
CA GLY A 51 41.49 -18.09 41.24
C GLY A 51 41.83 -19.61 41.25
N ALA A 52 42.55 -20.12 40.22
CA ALA A 52 43.26 -21.42 40.05
C ALA A 52 42.42 -22.72 39.75
N GLU A 53 42.55 -23.35 38.56
CA GLU A 53 43.37 -24.54 38.16
C GLU A 53 42.86 -25.88 38.78
N ASP A 54 42.70 -27.05 38.14
CA ASP A 54 43.09 -27.71 36.88
C ASP A 54 42.26 -29.03 36.73
N THR A 55 42.34 -29.66 35.55
CA THR A 55 42.15 -31.09 35.19
C THR A 55 40.82 -31.67 34.61
N SER A 56 40.99 -32.12 33.35
CA SER A 56 40.57 -33.40 32.73
C SER A 56 39.15 -33.68 32.19
N ASP A 57 39.18 -34.13 30.93
CA ASP A 57 38.39 -35.17 30.25
C ASP A 57 37.00 -34.88 29.64
N ASP A 58 37.06 -34.62 28.33
CA ASP A 58 36.29 -35.18 27.20
C ASP A 58 35.02 -36.03 27.50
N ALA A 59 33.87 -35.49 27.10
CA ALA A 59 32.82 -36.24 26.42
C ALA A 59 31.89 -35.28 25.66
N GLY A 60 31.92 -35.36 24.33
CA GLY A 60 31.09 -34.56 23.43
C GLY A 60 29.58 -34.71 23.70
N SER A 61 28.93 -33.58 23.92
CA SER A 61 27.48 -33.40 23.84
C SER A 61 27.21 -32.08 23.14
N THR A 62 26.97 -32.13 21.84
CA THR A 62 26.51 -30.98 21.04
C THR A 62 25.12 -30.57 21.50
N THR A 63 25.07 -29.58 22.37
CA THR A 63 23.88 -28.79 22.68
C THR A 63 23.63 -27.82 21.52
N PRO A 64 22.40 -27.65 21.02
CA PRO A 64 22.13 -26.69 19.95
C PRO A 64 22.48 -25.28 20.43
N ALA A 65 23.24 -24.55 19.62
CA ALA A 65 23.63 -23.18 19.91
C ALA A 65 22.39 -22.32 20.13
N ALA A 66 22.18 -21.91 21.38
CA ALA A 66 21.20 -20.92 21.75
C ALA A 66 21.65 -19.54 21.25
N GLY A 67 20.71 -18.79 20.69
CA GLY A 67 20.84 -17.34 20.56
C GLY A 67 21.52 -16.87 19.28
N GLY A 68 20.85 -17.02 18.14
CA GLY A 68 20.95 -16.01 17.08
C GLY A 68 20.44 -14.71 17.67
N GLY A 69 21.33 -13.91 18.27
CA GLY A 69 21.01 -12.59 18.78
C GLY A 69 20.38 -11.81 17.64
N MET A 70 19.11 -11.41 17.82
CA MET A 70 18.48 -10.42 16.97
C MET A 70 19.43 -9.24 16.94
N VAL A 71 20.07 -9.01 15.80
CA VAL A 71 20.95 -7.88 15.61
C VAL A 71 20.05 -6.67 15.74
N ASN A 72 20.05 -6.00 16.89
CA ASN A 72 19.43 -4.70 17.04
C ASN A 72 20.32 -3.71 16.31
N GLN A 73 20.25 -3.75 14.97
CA GLN A 73 20.73 -2.67 14.15
C GLN A 73 19.77 -1.52 14.38
N SER A 74 20.07 -0.72 15.41
CA SER A 74 19.73 0.70 15.42
C SER A 74 20.51 1.34 14.27
N ALA A 75 20.13 0.99 13.04
CA ALA A 75 20.60 1.71 11.88
C ALA A 75 19.92 3.07 11.94
N ASP A 76 20.72 4.13 11.92
CA ASP A 76 20.28 5.51 11.78
C ASP A 76 19.59 5.67 10.41
N TYR A 77 18.36 5.19 10.31
CA TYR A 77 17.52 5.40 9.12
C TYR A 77 17.06 6.85 9.09
N LEU A 78 17.16 7.48 7.92
CA LEU A 78 16.61 8.81 7.68
C LEU A 78 15.12 8.81 8.05
N ARG A 79 14.73 9.71 8.96
CA ARG A 79 13.33 9.89 9.39
C ARG A 79 12.71 11.18 8.90
N THR A 80 13.54 12.07 8.37
CA THR A 80 13.13 13.38 7.87
C THR A 80 13.85 13.64 6.57
N GLY A 81 13.11 14.15 5.60
CA GLY A 81 13.64 14.62 4.33
C GLY A 81 14.33 15.97 4.44
N THR A 82 14.83 16.44 3.32
CA THR A 82 15.52 17.74 3.19
C THR A 82 14.81 18.70 2.25
N HIS A 83 13.91 18.21 1.39
CA HIS A 83 13.13 19.04 0.47
C HIS A 83 11.93 19.66 1.20
N SER A 84 11.54 20.87 0.79
CA SER A 84 10.37 21.57 1.33
C SER A 84 9.85 22.58 0.31
N GLY A 85 8.60 23.02 0.48
CA GLY A 85 8.00 24.02 -0.41
C GLY A 85 8.01 23.57 -1.87
N GLU A 86 8.47 24.45 -2.76
CA GLU A 86 8.49 24.19 -4.21
C GLU A 86 9.38 23.01 -4.59
N ASP A 87 10.59 22.89 -4.00
CA ASP A 87 11.52 21.79 -4.30
C ASP A 87 10.89 20.41 -4.01
N LEU A 88 10.03 20.33 -2.99
CA LEU A 88 9.31 19.11 -2.65
C LEU A 88 8.24 18.76 -3.68
N ILE A 89 7.52 19.77 -4.17
CA ILE A 89 6.50 19.60 -5.22
C ILE A 89 7.19 19.20 -6.52
N GLU A 90 8.25 19.91 -6.94
CA GLU A 90 9.02 19.59 -8.14
C GLU A 90 9.56 18.15 -8.12
N LEU A 91 10.07 17.68 -6.98
CA LEU A 91 10.51 16.30 -6.82
C LEU A 91 9.35 15.30 -6.99
N LEU A 92 8.18 15.58 -6.42
CA LEU A 92 7.01 14.72 -6.59
C LEU A 92 6.58 14.67 -8.06
N VAL A 93 6.51 15.82 -8.74
CA VAL A 93 6.14 15.92 -10.16
C VAL A 93 7.11 15.11 -11.02
N ASP A 94 8.42 15.33 -10.87
CA ASP A 94 9.48 14.60 -11.60
C ASP A 94 9.29 13.09 -11.48
N ARG A 95 9.05 12.60 -10.26
CA ARG A 95 8.87 11.16 -10.01
C ARG A 95 7.56 10.60 -10.57
N LEU A 96 6.46 11.34 -10.47
CA LEU A 96 5.17 10.92 -11.02
C LEU A 96 5.21 10.82 -12.55
N GLU A 97 5.80 11.82 -13.22
CA GLU A 97 5.95 11.86 -14.68
C GLU A 97 6.95 10.81 -15.19
N ASP A 98 8.02 10.56 -14.45
CA ASP A 98 8.96 9.44 -14.70
C ASP A 98 8.21 8.11 -14.80
N TYR A 99 7.24 7.90 -13.91
CA TYR A 99 6.36 6.73 -13.90
C TYR A 99 5.17 6.80 -14.86
N LYS A 100 5.05 7.86 -15.69
CA LYS A 100 4.00 8.07 -16.70
C LYS A 100 2.62 8.44 -16.15
N ALA A 101 2.54 8.94 -14.93
CA ALA A 101 1.35 9.67 -14.51
C ALA A 101 1.30 11.03 -15.23
N ASN A 102 0.10 11.52 -15.52
CA ASN A 102 -0.10 12.90 -15.93
C ASN A 102 -0.23 13.76 -14.67
N VAL A 103 0.43 14.92 -14.63
CA VAL A 103 0.40 15.79 -13.45
C VAL A 103 -0.14 17.16 -13.82
N HIS A 104 -1.10 17.65 -13.03
CA HIS A 104 -1.78 18.93 -13.21
C HIS A 104 -1.66 19.73 -11.94
N ARG A 105 -0.95 20.86 -11.98
CA ARG A 105 -0.85 21.79 -10.85
C ARG A 105 -1.96 22.83 -10.94
N VAL A 106 -2.69 23.01 -9.86
CA VAL A 106 -3.83 23.94 -9.79
C VAL A 106 -3.72 24.79 -8.54
N THR A 107 -3.82 26.11 -8.70
CA THR A 107 -3.97 27.04 -7.58
C THR A 107 -5.46 27.30 -7.33
N GLY A 108 -5.93 27.04 -6.12
CA GLY A 108 -7.33 27.21 -5.74
C GLY A 108 -8.24 26.05 -6.16
N ASP A 109 -9.36 26.36 -6.82
CA ASP A 109 -10.42 25.39 -7.12
C ASP A 109 -10.03 24.42 -8.27
N PRO A 110 -9.99 23.09 -8.04
CA PRO A 110 -9.63 22.11 -9.06
C PRO A 110 -10.79 21.70 -9.98
N ALA A 111 -12.01 22.20 -9.77
CA ALA A 111 -13.20 21.71 -10.47
C ALA A 111 -13.08 21.72 -12.00
N ALA A 112 -12.61 22.83 -12.57
CA ALA A 112 -12.42 22.97 -14.01
C ALA A 112 -11.40 21.97 -14.57
N THR A 113 -10.29 21.76 -13.86
CA THR A 113 -9.26 20.81 -14.26
C THR A 113 -9.79 19.38 -14.20
N ILE A 114 -10.45 19.00 -13.09
CA ILE A 114 -11.04 17.66 -12.95
C ILE A 114 -12.07 17.40 -14.04
N ALA A 115 -12.97 18.35 -14.31
CA ALA A 115 -13.96 18.22 -15.37
C ALA A 115 -13.33 18.06 -16.76
N GLY A 116 -12.22 18.76 -17.03
CA GLY A 116 -11.49 18.66 -18.30
C GLY A 116 -10.75 17.33 -18.52
N LEU A 117 -10.47 16.58 -17.44
CA LEU A 117 -9.84 15.26 -17.51
C LEU A 117 -10.84 14.13 -17.73
N LEU A 118 -12.11 14.36 -17.40
CA LEU A 118 -13.17 13.37 -17.48
C LEU A 118 -13.90 13.45 -18.83
N GLU A 119 -14.32 12.30 -19.36
CA GLU A 119 -15.08 12.28 -20.61
C GLU A 119 -16.49 12.89 -20.39
N THR A 120 -16.86 13.85 -21.25
CA THR A 120 -18.15 14.55 -21.13
C THR A 120 -19.32 13.58 -21.27
N GLY A 121 -20.27 13.62 -20.32
CA GLY A 121 -21.44 12.74 -20.32
C GLY A 121 -21.15 11.30 -19.87
N SER A 122 -19.93 11.00 -19.42
CA SER A 122 -19.60 9.70 -18.84
C SER A 122 -20.16 9.53 -17.43
N ASN A 123 -20.14 8.28 -16.95
CA ASN A 123 -20.37 7.93 -15.57
C ASN A 123 -19.04 7.79 -14.83
N ILE A 124 -18.97 8.36 -13.64
CA ILE A 124 -17.80 8.24 -12.76
C ILE A 124 -18.23 7.69 -11.41
N VAL A 125 -17.26 7.07 -10.72
CA VAL A 125 -17.43 6.69 -9.32
C VAL A 125 -16.59 7.57 -8.42
N VAL A 126 -17.14 7.95 -7.27
CA VAL A 126 -16.44 8.74 -6.25
C VAL A 126 -16.69 8.14 -4.87
N PRO A 127 -15.76 8.29 -3.92
CA PRO A 127 -16.01 7.86 -2.56
C PRO A 127 -16.91 8.85 -1.83
N ARG A 128 -17.66 8.36 -0.84
CA ARG A 128 -18.68 9.13 -0.08
C ARG A 128 -18.22 10.43 0.58
N GLY A 129 -16.92 10.65 0.75
CA GLY A 129 -16.36 11.81 1.43
C GLY A 129 -15.63 12.77 0.50
N LEU A 130 -15.65 12.55 -0.82
CA LEU A 130 -15.04 13.49 -1.76
C LEU A 130 -15.77 14.84 -1.70
N ASP A 131 -15.02 15.94 -1.82
CA ASP A 131 -15.60 17.27 -1.88
C ASP A 131 -16.44 17.45 -3.14
N GLU A 132 -17.75 17.64 -2.98
CA GLU A 132 -18.70 17.80 -4.08
C GLU A 132 -18.39 19.06 -4.92
N ALA A 133 -17.75 20.08 -4.33
CA ALA A 133 -17.36 21.29 -5.06
C ALA A 133 -16.36 20.99 -6.19
N TRP A 134 -15.51 19.96 -6.03
CA TRP A 134 -14.56 19.55 -7.07
C TRP A 134 -15.22 18.95 -8.31
N LEU A 135 -16.49 18.58 -8.23
CA LEU A 135 -17.26 18.00 -9.34
C LEU A 135 -18.29 18.96 -9.92
N GLN A 136 -18.37 20.20 -9.42
CA GLN A 136 -19.42 21.15 -9.80
C GLN A 136 -19.42 21.53 -11.30
N GLU A 137 -18.26 21.40 -11.95
CA GLU A 137 -18.11 21.65 -13.40
C GLU A 137 -18.24 20.37 -14.24
N PHE A 138 -18.27 19.19 -13.63
CA PHE A 138 -18.41 17.93 -14.35
C PHE A 138 -19.86 17.71 -14.79
N SER A 139 -20.06 17.54 -16.09
CA SER A 139 -21.37 17.26 -16.69
C SER A 139 -21.47 15.79 -17.10
N GLY A 140 -21.79 14.93 -16.14
CA GLY A 140 -21.97 13.49 -16.31
C GLY A 140 -22.76 12.87 -15.14
N GLU A 141 -22.77 11.54 -15.06
CA GLU A 141 -23.44 10.81 -13.98
C GLU A 141 -22.44 10.46 -12.88
N ILE A 142 -22.76 10.78 -11.62
CA ILE A 142 -21.87 10.56 -10.47
C ILE A 142 -22.46 9.45 -9.60
N SER A 143 -21.75 8.34 -9.51
CA SER A 143 -22.05 7.25 -8.59
C SER A 143 -21.22 7.38 -7.33
N VAL A 144 -21.86 7.45 -6.17
CA VAL A 144 -21.15 7.53 -4.88
C VAL A 144 -21.02 6.13 -4.28
N ASP A 145 -19.81 5.59 -4.18
CA ASP A 145 -19.53 4.31 -3.50
C ASP A 145 -19.49 4.55 -1.98
N THR A 146 -20.43 3.94 -1.28
CA THR A 146 -20.61 4.09 0.17
C THR A 146 -20.85 2.74 0.84
N PRO A 147 -20.40 2.54 2.10
CA PRO A 147 -20.65 1.31 2.82
C PRO A 147 -22.15 0.94 2.89
N GLY A 148 -22.47 -0.31 2.52
CA GLY A 148 -23.84 -0.83 2.44
C GLY A 148 -24.59 -0.51 1.14
N GLN A 149 -24.02 0.31 0.25
CA GLN A 149 -24.51 0.57 -1.10
C GLN A 149 -23.34 0.57 -2.09
N GLU A 150 -22.38 -0.34 -1.88
CA GLU A 150 -21.20 -0.45 -2.71
C GLU A 150 -21.56 -0.88 -4.13
N LEU A 151 -20.90 -0.29 -5.13
CA LEU A 151 -21.02 -0.73 -6.51
C LEU A 151 -20.40 -2.13 -6.66
N SER A 152 -21.09 -3.02 -7.35
CA SER A 152 -20.55 -4.32 -7.74
C SER A 152 -19.41 -4.17 -8.75
N VAL A 153 -18.57 -5.21 -8.88
CA VAL A 153 -17.47 -5.18 -9.87
C VAL A 153 -17.97 -4.91 -11.30
N PRO A 154 -19.08 -5.51 -11.79
CA PRO A 154 -19.63 -5.15 -13.10
C PRO A 154 -20.11 -3.71 -13.20
N GLU A 155 -20.64 -3.11 -12.14
CA GLU A 155 -21.04 -1.69 -12.12
C GLU A 155 -19.84 -0.76 -12.08
N LEU A 156 -18.72 -1.18 -11.48
CA LEU A 156 -17.46 -0.44 -11.50
C LEU A 156 -16.78 -0.51 -12.87
N ASP A 157 -16.86 -1.65 -13.55
CA ASP A 157 -16.28 -1.86 -14.89
C ASP A 157 -16.95 -0.99 -15.97
N THR A 158 -18.17 -0.51 -15.71
CA THR A 158 -18.84 0.44 -16.59
C THR A 158 -18.49 1.90 -16.29
N GLN A 159 -17.79 2.22 -15.20
CA GLN A 159 -17.41 3.60 -14.87
C GLN A 159 -16.22 4.03 -15.72
N ALA A 160 -16.33 5.18 -16.38
CA ALA A 160 -15.25 5.70 -17.19
C ALA A 160 -14.02 6.08 -16.35
N ALA A 161 -14.25 6.57 -15.12
CA ALA A 161 -13.18 6.95 -14.21
C ALA A 161 -13.60 6.84 -12.74
N VAL A 162 -12.60 6.90 -11.86
CA VAL A 162 -12.76 7.20 -10.44
C VAL A 162 -12.08 8.51 -10.09
N VAL A 163 -12.71 9.31 -9.22
CA VAL A 163 -12.09 10.50 -8.63
C VAL A 163 -11.92 10.28 -7.12
N THR A 164 -10.72 10.46 -6.60
CA THR A 164 -10.44 10.35 -5.14
C THR A 164 -9.55 11.49 -4.68
N ALA A 165 -9.49 11.70 -3.36
CA ALA A 165 -8.33 12.34 -2.74
C ALA A 165 -7.24 11.30 -2.42
N SER A 166 -6.13 11.76 -1.85
CA SER A 166 -5.06 10.92 -1.29
C SER A 166 -4.91 11.13 0.21
N ALA A 167 -4.45 10.12 0.94
CA ALA A 167 -4.08 10.26 2.35
C ALA A 167 -2.69 10.91 2.52
N VAL A 168 -1.74 10.58 1.65
CA VAL A 168 -0.40 11.18 1.60
C VAL A 168 0.24 10.93 0.24
N ALA A 169 1.07 11.86 -0.23
CA ALA A 169 1.95 11.68 -1.39
C ALA A 169 3.41 11.78 -0.98
N ILE A 170 4.24 10.82 -1.40
CA ILE A 170 5.67 10.73 -1.05
C ILE A 170 6.49 11.13 -2.27
N ALA A 171 7.16 12.28 -2.18
CA ALA A 171 7.89 12.88 -3.28
C ALA A 171 9.06 12.01 -3.76
N GLN A 172 9.91 11.51 -2.85
CA GLN A 172 11.12 10.73 -3.17
C GLN A 172 10.85 9.53 -4.09
N THR A 173 9.67 8.92 -3.96
CA THR A 173 9.29 7.71 -4.71
C THR A 173 8.18 7.93 -5.73
N GLY A 174 7.65 9.15 -5.86
CA GLY A 174 6.49 9.43 -6.71
C GLY A 174 5.29 8.57 -6.33
N THR A 175 5.03 8.40 -5.03
CA THR A 175 4.01 7.47 -4.54
C THR A 175 2.82 8.20 -3.94
N ILE A 176 1.62 7.87 -4.41
CA ILE A 176 0.36 8.28 -3.78
C ILE A 176 -0.15 7.15 -2.91
N VAL A 177 -0.61 7.45 -1.69
CA VAL A 177 -1.16 6.45 -0.78
C VAL A 177 -2.63 6.73 -0.51
N LEU A 178 -3.44 5.69 -0.68
CA LEU A 178 -4.85 5.64 -0.31
C LEU A 178 -5.00 4.73 0.92
N ASP A 179 -5.83 5.10 1.88
CA ASP A 179 -5.98 4.38 3.15
C ASP A 179 -7.37 3.81 3.40
N GLY A 180 -8.30 3.94 2.45
CA GLY A 180 -9.68 3.51 2.63
C GLY A 180 -10.56 4.51 3.37
N SER A 181 -10.04 5.71 3.69
CA SER A 181 -10.80 6.80 4.28
C SER A 181 -11.97 7.27 3.40
N PRO A 182 -12.91 8.08 3.92
CA PRO A 182 -14.05 8.56 3.16
C PRO A 182 -13.68 9.32 1.88
N GLU A 183 -12.53 9.99 1.84
CA GLU A 183 -12.04 10.70 0.65
C GLU A 183 -11.26 9.79 -0.33
N CYS A 184 -10.71 8.67 0.17
CA CYS A 184 -9.93 7.70 -0.63
C CYS A 184 -10.80 6.57 -1.21
N GLY A 185 -11.86 6.16 -0.50
CA GLY A 185 -12.71 5.03 -0.87
C GLY A 185 -12.05 3.67 -0.70
N ARG A 186 -12.85 2.60 -0.82
CA ARG A 186 -12.33 1.22 -0.74
C ARG A 186 -11.52 0.87 -1.98
N ARG A 187 -10.58 -0.08 -1.84
CA ARG A 187 -9.66 -0.50 -2.92
C ARG A 187 -10.30 -0.83 -4.27
N ALA A 188 -11.55 -1.33 -4.28
CA ALA A 188 -12.21 -1.73 -5.52
C ALA A 188 -12.41 -0.56 -6.49
N ILE A 189 -12.80 0.62 -5.99
CA ILE A 189 -13.13 1.76 -6.86
C ILE A 189 -11.87 2.37 -7.50
N THR A 190 -10.69 2.14 -6.93
CA THR A 190 -9.40 2.58 -7.48
C THR A 190 -8.64 1.48 -8.21
N LEU A 191 -9.27 0.31 -8.40
CA LEU A 191 -8.69 -0.85 -9.07
C LEU A 191 -9.42 -1.21 -10.35
N VAL A 192 -10.74 -1.06 -10.37
CA VAL A 192 -11.59 -1.55 -11.48
C VAL A 192 -11.72 -0.51 -12.61
N PRO A 193 -12.11 0.75 -12.36
CA PRO A 193 -12.11 1.78 -13.40
C PRO A 193 -10.71 1.96 -13.98
N ASP A 194 -10.63 2.13 -15.30
CA ASP A 194 -9.34 2.15 -16.01
C ASP A 194 -8.66 3.53 -16.02
N HIS A 195 -9.33 4.53 -15.46
CA HIS A 195 -8.85 5.90 -15.28
C HIS A 195 -9.04 6.33 -13.82
N HIS A 196 -7.97 6.79 -13.19
CA HIS A 196 -7.99 7.35 -11.85
C HIS A 196 -7.53 8.81 -11.89
N VAL A 197 -8.41 9.72 -11.48
CA VAL A 197 -8.09 11.11 -11.17
C VAL A 197 -7.89 11.22 -9.66
N CYS A 198 -6.65 11.48 -9.23
CA CYS A 198 -6.32 11.58 -7.81
C CYS A 198 -5.93 13.01 -7.44
N VAL A 199 -6.67 13.59 -6.49
CA VAL A 199 -6.39 14.92 -5.96
C VAL A 199 -5.41 14.80 -4.79
N VAL A 200 -4.29 15.51 -4.90
CA VAL A 200 -3.23 15.60 -3.88
C VAL A 200 -3.14 17.04 -3.40
N ARG A 201 -3.43 17.29 -2.13
CA ARG A 201 -3.24 18.63 -1.55
C ARG A 201 -1.76 18.81 -1.20
N VAL A 202 -1.20 20.00 -1.39
CA VAL A 202 0.22 20.26 -1.05
C VAL A 202 0.54 19.93 0.41
N ALA A 203 -0.40 20.16 1.33
CA ALA A 203 -0.26 19.82 2.75
C ALA A 203 -0.06 18.31 3.01
N ASP A 204 -0.52 17.47 2.09
CA ASP A 204 -0.45 16.01 2.18
C ASP A 204 0.81 15.45 1.52
N ILE A 205 1.70 16.30 0.99
CA ILE A 205 2.98 15.89 0.40
C ILE A 205 4.05 15.77 1.51
N VAL A 206 4.81 14.69 1.47
CA VAL A 206 5.98 14.43 2.32
C VAL A 206 7.19 14.11 1.44
N ASP A 207 8.40 14.29 1.96
CA ASP A 207 9.61 14.05 1.18
C ASP A 207 9.87 12.55 1.07
N ILE A 208 9.92 11.84 2.21
CA ILE A 208 10.41 10.46 2.27
C ILE A 208 9.41 9.46 2.84
N VAL A 209 9.58 8.18 2.50
CA VAL A 209 8.67 7.09 2.91
C VAL A 209 8.43 7.03 4.42
N PRO A 210 9.44 7.16 5.31
CA PRO A 210 9.21 7.16 6.76
C PRO A 210 8.25 8.26 7.24
N GLU A 211 8.25 9.43 6.62
CA GLU A 211 7.30 10.52 6.93
C GLU A 211 5.89 10.13 6.50
N GLY A 212 5.75 9.51 5.34
CA GLY A 212 4.45 9.02 4.84
C GLY A 212 3.87 7.93 5.73
N ILE A 213 4.67 6.92 6.08
CA ILE A 213 4.26 5.85 7.01
C ILE A 213 3.83 6.42 8.37
N ALA A 214 4.50 7.46 8.87
CA ALA A 214 4.14 8.09 10.14
C ALA A 214 2.77 8.79 10.11
N ARG A 215 2.23 9.14 8.94
CA ARG A 215 0.89 9.73 8.77
C ARG A 215 -0.22 8.68 8.62
N LEU A 216 0.11 7.41 8.40
CA LEU A 216 -0.85 6.36 8.06
C LEU A 216 -1.25 5.52 9.26
N THR A 217 -2.50 5.02 9.24
CA THR A 217 -3.01 4.11 10.26
C THR A 217 -2.65 2.66 9.90
N PRO A 218 -1.89 1.92 10.73
CA PRO A 218 -1.42 0.57 10.39
C PRO A 218 -2.52 -0.47 10.15
N GLU A 219 -3.68 -0.30 10.79
CA GLU A 219 -4.82 -1.22 10.68
C GLU A 219 -5.66 -0.98 9.41
N ALA A 220 -5.43 0.14 8.72
CA ALA A 220 -6.15 0.51 7.51
C ALA A 220 -5.66 -0.27 6.28
N ALA A 221 -6.54 -0.42 5.29
CA ALA A 221 -6.19 -1.04 4.02
C ALA A 221 -5.43 -0.02 3.15
N LEU A 222 -4.11 -0.05 3.21
CA LEU A 222 -3.27 0.89 2.45
C LEU A 222 -3.05 0.42 1.00
N THR A 223 -3.13 1.33 0.04
CA THR A 223 -2.81 1.12 -1.38
C THR A 223 -1.77 2.17 -1.79
N PHE A 224 -0.59 1.70 -2.19
CA PHE A 224 0.53 2.55 -2.63
C PHE A 224 0.58 2.51 -4.16
N ILE A 225 0.48 3.68 -4.79
CA ILE A 225 0.42 3.86 -6.25
C ILE A 225 1.66 4.66 -6.69
N SER A 226 2.59 4.01 -7.37
CA SER A 226 3.80 4.63 -7.96
C SER A 226 3.70 4.66 -9.48
N GLY A 227 2.71 5.40 -9.99
CA GLY A 227 2.39 5.48 -11.41
C GLY A 227 1.21 4.61 -11.86
N PRO A 228 0.82 4.69 -13.15
CA PRO A 228 -0.24 3.88 -13.72
C PRO A 228 0.09 2.38 -13.67
N SER A 229 -0.95 1.55 -13.67
CA SER A 229 -0.80 0.10 -13.57
C SER A 229 -0.02 -0.45 -14.75
N ALA A 230 1.07 -1.15 -14.45
CA ALA A 230 1.81 -1.91 -15.42
C ALA A 230 2.47 -3.13 -14.78
N THR A 231 2.58 -4.20 -15.55
CA THR A 231 3.37 -5.37 -15.23
C THR A 231 4.56 -5.45 -16.17
N SER A 232 5.69 -5.93 -15.68
CA SER A 232 6.75 -6.39 -16.57
C SER A 232 6.57 -7.89 -16.77
N ASP A 233 6.40 -8.33 -18.01
CA ASP A 233 6.48 -9.76 -18.32
C ASP A 233 7.90 -10.28 -18.01
N ILE A 234 8.07 -11.60 -17.92
CA ILE A 234 9.36 -12.27 -17.69
C ILE A 234 10.41 -11.93 -18.77
N GLU A 235 9.96 -11.41 -19.91
CA GLU A 235 10.78 -10.89 -21.01
C GLU A 235 11.15 -9.39 -20.85
N LEU A 236 10.89 -8.79 -19.68
CA LEU A 236 11.11 -7.36 -19.36
C LEU A 236 10.35 -6.38 -20.26
N LYS A 237 9.25 -6.84 -20.88
CA LYS A 237 8.32 -5.97 -21.62
C LYS A 237 7.26 -5.47 -20.67
N ARG A 238 7.09 -4.15 -20.62
CA ARG A 238 6.00 -3.52 -19.87
C ARG A 238 4.68 -3.78 -20.59
N VAL A 239 3.73 -4.40 -19.89
CA VAL A 239 2.33 -4.58 -20.28
C VAL A 239 1.50 -3.69 -19.36
N GLU A 240 0.75 -2.77 -19.93
CA GLU A 240 -0.05 -1.81 -19.18
C GLU A 240 -1.44 -2.39 -18.85
N GLY A 241 -1.95 -2.16 -17.63
CA GLY A 241 -3.38 -2.31 -17.33
C GLY A 241 -3.95 -3.67 -16.97
N VAL A 242 -3.15 -4.63 -16.48
CA VAL A 242 -3.69 -5.93 -16.06
C VAL A 242 -4.14 -5.92 -14.57
N HIS A 243 -3.69 -4.94 -13.79
CA HIS A 243 -3.83 -4.93 -12.33
C HIS A 243 -4.26 -3.57 -11.75
N GLY A 244 -4.92 -2.71 -12.54
CA GLY A 244 -5.38 -1.39 -12.11
C GLY A 244 -5.48 -0.37 -13.26
N PRO A 245 -5.78 0.90 -12.94
CA PRO A 245 -5.97 1.95 -13.95
C PRO A 245 -4.75 2.13 -14.85
N ARG A 246 -4.96 2.16 -16.17
CA ARG A 246 -3.92 2.50 -17.16
C ARG A 246 -3.66 3.99 -17.24
N THR A 247 -4.64 4.81 -16.90
CA THR A 247 -4.52 6.27 -16.87
C THR A 247 -4.55 6.74 -15.43
N LEU A 248 -3.52 7.49 -15.03
CA LEU A 248 -3.45 8.16 -13.74
C LEU A 248 -3.21 9.64 -13.98
N ASP A 249 -4.21 10.46 -13.66
CA ASP A 249 -4.07 11.91 -13.59
C ASP A 249 -3.98 12.35 -12.13
N VAL A 250 -2.93 13.08 -11.80
CA VAL A 250 -2.68 13.61 -10.46
C VAL A 250 -2.92 15.11 -10.49
N VAL A 251 -3.90 15.57 -9.71
CA VAL A 251 -4.20 17.00 -9.58
C VAL A 251 -3.60 17.50 -8.27
N ILE A 252 -2.49 18.22 -8.34
CA ILE A 252 -1.85 18.84 -7.18
C ILE A 252 -2.51 20.19 -6.91
N VAL A 253 -3.15 20.32 -5.75
CA VAL A 253 -3.87 21.54 -5.34
C VAL A 253 -3.01 22.38 -4.40
N GLU A 254 -2.69 23.57 -4.86
CA GLU A 254 -1.98 24.65 -4.17
C GLU A 254 -3.00 25.67 -3.63
N GLU A 255 -2.72 26.25 -2.46
CA GLU A 255 -3.54 27.31 -1.86
C GLU A 255 -3.42 28.66 -2.59
#